data_AF-A0A4R2PZI1-F1
#
_entry.id   AF-A0A4R2PZI1-F1
#
_cell.length_a   1.000
_cell.length_b   1.000
_cell.length_c   1.000
_cell.angle_alpha   90.00
_cell.angle_beta   90.00
_cell.angle_gamma   90.00
#
_symmetry.space_group_name_H-M   'P 1'
#
loop_
_entity.id
_entity.type
_entity.pdbx_description
1 polymer ?
#
loop_
_entity_poly.entity_id
_entity_poly.type
_entity_poly.pdbx_seq_one_letter_code
_entity_poly.pdbx_strand_id
1 'polypeptide(L)' 'MSALSELTCLGLSRPGVAASGRERSVWFSRLAGVHERLAAESSGADAAAERAHAARCRDQARTVVGGL' A
#
# COMPACT_ATOMS: atom_id res chain seq x y z
N MET A 1 -7.69 -0.29 15.49
CA MET A 1 -8.25 0.08 14.16
C MET A 1 -8.07 -1.14 13.25
N SER A 2 -9.13 -1.59 12.56
CA SER A 2 -9.03 -2.75 11.66
C SER A 2 -8.21 -2.40 10.41
N ALA A 3 -7.64 -3.40 9.74
CA ALA A 3 -6.89 -3.17 8.51
C ALA A 3 -7.75 -2.55 7.40
N LEU A 4 -9.05 -2.89 7.33
CA LEU A 4 -10.00 -2.26 6.41
C LEU A 4 -10.23 -0.77 6.71
N SER A 5 -10.36 -0.39 7.98
CA SER A 5 -10.50 1.03 8.35
C SER A 5 -9.23 1.81 8.00
N GLU A 6 -8.05 1.23 8.24
CA GLU A 6 -6.77 1.85 7.88
C GLU A 6 -6.61 1.99 6.36
N LEU A 7 -7.01 0.96 5.59
CA LEU A 7 -7.02 1.00 4.13
C LEU A 7 -7.91 2.14 3.61
N THR A 8 -9.09 2.29 4.22
CA THR A 8 -10.03 3.37 3.90
C THR A 8 -9.40 4.74 4.17
N CYS A 9 -8.79 4.93 5.35
CA CYS A 9 -8.10 6.18 5.69
C CYS A 9 -6.94 6.49 4.72
N LEU A 10 -6.15 5.50 4.33
CA LEU A 10 -5.07 5.65 3.36
C LEU A 10 -5.59 6.00 1.96
N GLY A 11 -6.71 5.40 1.55
CA GLY A 11 -7.37 5.72 0.29
C GLY A 11 -7.85 7.18 0.23
N LEU A 12 -8.44 7.67 1.32
CA LEU A 12 -8.85 9.07 1.46
C LEU A 12 -7.66 10.04 1.54
N SER A 13 -6.53 9.57 2.06
CA SER A 13 -5.28 10.34 2.18
C SER A 13 -4.30 10.08 1.03
N ARG A 14 -4.79 9.66 -0.13
CA ARG A 14 -3.96 9.38 -1.30
C ARG A 14 -3.23 10.67 -1.74
N PRO A 15 -1.90 10.65 -1.91
CA PRO A 15 -1.15 11.81 -2.34
C PRO A 15 -1.63 12.30 -3.72
N GLY A 16 -1.80 13.62 -3.83
CA GLY A 16 -2.15 14.27 -5.09
C GLY A 16 -0.99 14.29 -6.09
N VAL A 17 -1.25 14.81 -7.29
CA VAL A 17 -0.27 14.89 -8.38
C VAL A 17 0.98 15.72 -8.04
N ALA A 18 0.83 16.71 -7.16
CA ALA A 18 1.91 17.59 -6.71
C ALA A 18 2.79 16.97 -5.61
N ALA A 19 2.42 15.80 -5.06
CA ALA A 19 3.21 15.16 -4.03
C ALA A 19 4.57 14.70 -4.57
N SER A 20 5.61 14.90 -3.77
CA SER A 20 6.97 14.47 -4.08
C SER A 20 7.07 12.95 -4.27
N GLY A 21 8.12 12.50 -4.98
CA GLY A 21 8.43 11.06 -5.09
C GLY A 21 8.53 10.38 -3.72
N ARG A 22 9.14 11.07 -2.73
CA ARG A 22 9.27 10.58 -1.36
C ARG A 22 7.93 10.40 -0.65
N GLU A 23 7.03 11.38 -0.73
CA GLU A 23 5.69 11.28 -0.13
C GLU A 23 4.87 10.15 -0.74
N ARG A 24 4.94 10.00 -2.07
CA ARG A 24 4.30 8.88 -2.79
C ARG A 24 4.90 7.54 -2.35
N SER A 25 6.22 7.46 -2.20
CA SER A 25 6.90 6.23 -1.73
C SER A 25 6.46 5.82 -0.34
N VAL A 26 6.39 6.77 0.59
CA VAL A 26 5.91 6.53 1.97
C VAL A 26 4.47 6.05 1.95
N TRP A 27 3.60 6.67 1.15
CA TRP A 27 2.21 6.24 1.03
C TRP A 27 2.08 4.82 0.48
N PHE A 28 2.79 4.48 -0.60
CA PHE A 28 2.80 3.12 -1.13
C PHE A 28 3.36 2.10 -0.14
N SER A 29 4.39 2.46 0.63
CA SER A 29 4.96 1.58 1.67
C SER A 29 3.95 1.31 2.79
N ARG A 30 3.20 2.32 3.23
CA ARG A 30 2.13 2.16 4.21
C ARG A 30 0.99 1.30 3.66
N LEU A 31 0.57 1.55 2.42
CA LEU A 31 -0.45 0.78 1.74
C LEU A 31 -0.07 -0.71 1.64
N ALA A 32 1.19 -1.00 1.34
CA ALA A 32 1.72 -2.37 1.34
C ALA A 32 1.55 -3.05 2.71
N GLY A 33 1.92 -2.37 3.79
CA GLY A 33 1.81 -2.92 5.15
C GLY A 33 0.36 -3.24 5.56
N VAL A 34 -0.60 -2.44 5.11
CA VAL A 34 -2.03 -2.72 5.37
C VAL A 34 -2.50 -3.96 4.61
N HIS A 35 -2.12 -4.11 3.34
CA HIS A 35 -2.42 -5.32 2.56
C HIS A 35 -1.76 -6.58 3.15
N GLU A 36 -0.56 -6.48 3.73
CA GLU A 36 0.04 -7.63 4.43
C GLU A 36 -0.75 -8.03 5.68
N ARG A 37 -1.27 -7.06 6.43
CA ARG A 37 -2.14 -7.33 7.57
C ARG A 37 -3.47 -7.95 7.13
N LEU A 38 -4.10 -7.43 6.07
CA LEU A 38 -5.29 -8.05 5.48
C LEU A 38 -5.02 -9.48 5.04
N ALA A 39 -3.86 -9.74 4.45
CA ALA A 39 -3.47 -11.10 4.07
C ALA A 39 -3.30 -12.04 5.28
N ALA A 40 -2.84 -11.53 6.42
CA ALA A 40 -2.70 -12.30 7.66
C ALA A 40 -4.06 -12.54 8.34
N GLU A 41 -5.02 -11.64 8.16
CA GLU A 41 -6.40 -11.75 8.63
C GLU A 41 -7.29 -12.62 7.70
N SER A 42 -6.83 -12.90 6.48
CA SER A 42 -7.56 -13.63 5.43
C SER A 42 -7.01 -15.04 5.21
N SER A 43 -7.69 -15.84 4.39
CA SER A 43 -7.24 -17.20 4.01
C SER A 43 -7.36 -17.47 2.51
N GLY A 44 -6.71 -18.53 2.04
CA GLY A 44 -6.82 -19.01 0.67
C GLY A 44 -6.46 -17.96 -0.39
N ALA A 45 -7.33 -17.84 -1.40
CA ALA A 45 -7.14 -16.94 -2.54
C ALA A 45 -7.09 -15.46 -2.14
N ASP A 46 -7.88 -15.06 -1.15
CA ASP A 46 -7.93 -13.68 -0.68
C ASP A 46 -6.59 -13.28 -0.04
N ALA A 47 -6.03 -14.15 0.81
CA ALA A 47 -4.71 -13.91 1.39
C ALA A 47 -3.60 -13.85 0.31
N ALA A 48 -3.72 -14.60 -0.77
CA ALA A 48 -2.77 -14.52 -1.89
C ALA A 48 -2.92 -13.22 -2.68
N ALA A 49 -4.17 -12.79 -2.95
CA ALA A 49 -4.46 -11.53 -3.62
C ALA A 49 -3.92 -10.33 -2.82
N GLU A 50 -4.16 -10.31 -1.51
CA GLU A 50 -3.68 -9.27 -0.61
C GLU A 50 -2.13 -9.20 -0.57
N ARG A 51 -1.43 -10.34 -0.54
CA ARG A 51 0.05 -10.36 -0.68
C ARG A 51 0.51 -9.82 -2.03
N ALA A 52 -0.19 -10.14 -3.11
CA ALA A 52 0.13 -9.61 -4.44
C ALA A 52 -0.09 -8.09 -4.51
N HIS A 53 -1.12 -7.56 -3.86
CA HIS A 53 -1.31 -6.11 -3.71
C HIS A 53 -0.17 -5.47 -2.92
N ALA A 54 0.24 -6.06 -1.80
CA ALA A 54 1.38 -5.58 -1.02
C ALA A 54 2.68 -5.54 -1.84
N ALA A 55 2.97 -6.58 -2.62
CA ALA A 55 4.13 -6.64 -3.50
C ALA A 55 4.12 -5.51 -4.53
N ARG A 56 3.01 -5.32 -5.26
CA ARG A 56 2.85 -4.22 -6.23
C ARG A 56 3.07 -2.85 -5.59
N CYS A 57 2.57 -2.65 -4.38
CA CYS A 57 2.76 -1.39 -3.65
C CYS A 57 4.24 -1.16 -3.32
N ARG A 58 4.99 -2.18 -2.90
CA ARG A 58 6.44 -2.06 -2.64
C ARG A 58 7.23 -1.75 -3.90
N ASP A 59 6.90 -2.39 -5.01
CA ASP A 59 7.56 -2.11 -6.28
C ASP A 59 7.30 -0.68 -6.71
N GLN A 60 6.05 -0.20 -6.57
CA GLN A 60 5.72 1.19 -6.84
C GLN A 60 6.46 2.16 -5.91
N ALA A 61 6.59 1.84 -4.62
CA ALA A 61 7.34 2.64 -3.66
C ALA A 61 8.82 2.80 -4.05
N ARG A 62 9.43 1.76 -4.65
CA ARG A 62 10.80 1.80 -5.16
C ARG A 62 10.89 2.63 -6.45
N THR A 63 9.97 2.41 -7.38
CA THR A 63 9.95 3.10 -8.68
C THR A 63 9.82 4.61 -8.53
N VAL A 64 8.94 5.08 -7.62
CA VAL A 64 8.74 6.54 -7.44
C VAL A 64 9.90 7.26 -6.74
N VAL A 65 10.84 6.51 -6.13
CA VAL A 65 12.08 7.06 -5.57
C VAL A 65 13.21 7.00 -6.59
N GLY A 66 13.29 5.92 -7.38
CA GLY A 66 14.32 5.73 -8.41
C GLY A 66 14.08 6.47 -9.73
N GLY A 67 12.91 7.09 -9.91
CA GLY A 67 12.54 7.88 -11.09
C GLY A 67 12.77 9.39 -10.97
N LEU A 68 13.58 9.84 -9.99
CA LEU A 68 14.12 11.20 -9.88
C LEU A 68 15.55 11.23 -10.41
#